data_AF-A0A4P5T6L6-F1
#
_entry.id   AF-A0A4P5T6L6-F1
#
_cell.length_a   1.000
_cell.length_b   1.000
_cell.length_c   1.000
_cell.angle_alpha   90.00
_cell.angle_beta   90.00
_cell.angle_gamma   90.00
#
_symmetry.space_group_name_H-M   'P 1'
#
loop_
_entity.id
_entity.type
_entity.pdbx_description
1 polymer ?
#
loop_
_entity_poly.entity_id
_entity_poly.type
_entity_poly.pdbx_seq_one_letter_code
_entity_poly.pdbx_strand_id
1 'polypeptide(L)'
;MQPLRRDLLLMRREIDPDPKLIEREVTSLDQLLKAAENADGFFVCFELLDLNRFKILRDKLSIAKAMKPKGLKAFQFLVNRN
;
A
#
# COMPACT_ATOMS: atom_id res chain seq x y z
N MET A 1 -10.08 -8.06 -0.46
CA MET A 1 -9.88 -6.74 0.19
C MET A 1 -11.11 -5.90 -0.16
N GLN A 2 -11.68 -5.18 0.80
CA GLN A 2 -12.74 -4.23 0.48
C GLN A 2 -12.17 -3.15 -0.47
N PRO A 3 -12.95 -2.65 -1.44
CA PRO A 3 -12.49 -1.55 -2.29
C PRO A 3 -12.16 -0.35 -1.40
N LEU A 4 -10.90 0.07 -1.40
CA LEU A 4 -10.52 1.31 -0.73
C LEU A 4 -11.17 2.48 -1.49
N ARG A 5 -12.12 3.16 -0.84
CA ARG A 5 -12.53 4.50 -1.26
C ARG A 5 -11.42 5.45 -0.86
N ARG A 6 -10.65 5.91 -1.85
CA ARG A 6 -9.62 6.93 -1.68
C ARG A 6 -10.02 8.18 -2.42
N ASP A 7 -9.70 9.31 -1.82
CA ASP A 7 -9.73 10.59 -2.51
C ASP A 7 -8.37 10.80 -3.18
N LEU A 8 -8.38 11.26 -4.43
CA LEU A 8 -7.18 11.60 -5.21
C LEU A 8 -7.05 13.12 -5.27
N LEU A 9 -6.04 13.66 -4.60
CA LEU A 9 -5.67 15.07 -4.73
C LEU A 9 -4.73 15.24 -5.93
N LEU A 10 -5.19 15.92 -6.98
CA LEU A 10 -4.40 16.18 -8.17
C LEU A 10 -3.95 17.65 -8.17
N MET A 11 -2.63 17.88 -8.07
CA MET A 11 -2.07 19.22 -8.25
C MET A 11 -1.68 19.42 -9.71
N ARG A 12 -2.28 20.42 -10.37
CA ARG A 12 -2.02 20.80 -11.76
C ARG A 12 -1.59 22.26 -11.82
N ARG A 13 -0.76 22.60 -12.81
CA ARG A 13 -0.31 23.98 -13.05
C ARG A 13 -1.19 24.72 -14.07
N GLU A 14 -2.10 24.02 -14.72
CA GLU A 14 -3.00 24.56 -15.74
C GLU A 14 -4.06 25.47 -15.11
N ILE A 15 -4.27 26.65 -15.71
CA ILE A 15 -5.19 27.68 -15.21
C ILE A 15 -6.65 27.37 -15.59
N ASP A 16 -6.88 26.70 -16.73
CA ASP A 16 -8.22 26.32 -17.20
C ASP A 16 -8.19 24.94 -17.91
N PRO A 17 -8.17 23.85 -17.14
CA PRO A 17 -8.05 22.50 -17.68
C PRO A 17 -9.36 21.97 -18.26
N ASP A 18 -9.30 21.23 -19.38
CA ASP A 18 -10.44 20.49 -19.92
C ASP A 18 -10.91 19.42 -18.91
N PRO A 19 -12.18 19.45 -18.45
CA PRO A 19 -12.73 18.45 -17.53
C PRO A 19 -12.58 17.01 -18.02
N LYS A 20 -12.64 16.76 -19.34
CA LYS A 20 -12.50 15.41 -19.92
C LYS A 20 -11.07 14.90 -19.80
N LEU A 21 -10.08 15.79 -19.92
CA LEU A 21 -8.67 15.42 -19.72
C LEU A 21 -8.42 15.07 -18.26
N ILE A 22 -9.00 15.83 -17.32
CA ILE A 22 -8.91 15.54 -15.88
C ILE A 22 -9.49 14.15 -15.58
N GLU A 23 -10.69 13.84 -16.08
CA GLU A 23 -11.33 12.54 -15.84
C GLU A 23 -10.49 11.37 -16.36
N ARG A 24 -9.89 11.53 -17.54
CA ARG A 24 -9.00 10.52 -18.14
C ARG A 24 -7.73 10.32 -17.31
N GLU A 25 -7.12 11.40 -16.83
CA GLU A 25 -5.93 11.31 -15.98
C GLU A 25 -6.23 10.63 -14.64
N VAL A 26 -7.31 11.03 -13.97
CA VAL A 26 -7.75 10.44 -12.71
C VAL A 26 -8.02 8.94 -12.89
N THR A 27 -8.69 8.56 -13.98
CA THR A 27 -8.94 7.14 -14.30
C THR A 27 -7.63 6.36 -14.51
N SER A 28 -6.67 6.95 -15.21
CA SER A 28 -5.37 6.32 -15.47
C SER A 28 -4.56 6.14 -14.19
N LEU A 29 -4.58 7.14 -13.30
CA LEU A 29 -3.92 7.06 -11.99
C LEU A 29 -4.58 6.02 -11.09
N ASP A 30 -5.91 5.94 -11.07
CA ASP A 30 -6.61 4.92 -10.30
C ASP A 30 -6.25 3.50 -10.79
N GLN A 31 -6.11 3.29 -12.10
CA GLN A 31 -5.67 2.02 -12.66
C GLN A 31 -4.23 1.67 -12.25
N LEU A 32 -3.30 2.63 -12.33
CA LEU A 32 -1.91 2.43 -11.92
C LEU A 32 -1.82 2.09 -10.43
N LEU A 33 -2.55 2.81 -9.59
CA LEU A 33 -2.57 2.55 -8.16
C LEU A 33 -3.19 1.18 -7.85
N LYS A 34 -4.29 0.80 -8.50
CA LYS A 34 -4.86 -0.56 -8.38
C LYS A 34 -3.87 -1.64 -8.76
N ALA A 35 -3.07 -1.42 -9.81
CA ALA A 35 -2.04 -2.35 -10.23
C ALA A 35 -0.88 -2.43 -9.21
N ALA A 36 -0.43 -1.30 -8.66
CA ALA A 36 0.65 -1.25 -7.67
C ALA A 36 0.24 -1.81 -6.30
N GLU A 37 -1.00 -1.59 -5.89
CA GLU A 37 -1.58 -2.07 -4.63
C GLU A 37 -2.10 -3.50 -4.73
N ASN A 38 -1.76 -4.22 -5.79
CA ASN A 38 -2.08 -5.64 -5.86
C ASN A 38 -1.50 -6.35 -4.62
N ALA A 39 -2.21 -7.38 -4.14
CA ALA A 39 -1.87 -8.02 -2.88
C ALA A 39 -0.43 -8.54 -2.84
N ASP A 40 0.16 -8.91 -3.98
CA ASP A 40 1.53 -9.41 -4.04
C ASP A 40 2.56 -8.29 -3.88
N GLY A 41 2.36 -7.14 -4.52
CA GLY A 41 3.19 -5.94 -4.37
C GLY A 41 3.10 -5.37 -2.96
N PHE A 42 1.90 -5.39 -2.37
CA PHE A 42 1.68 -4.88 -1.02
C PHE A 42 2.58 -5.57 0.01
N PHE A 43 2.67 -6.91 0.00
CA PHE A 43 3.51 -7.61 0.99
C PHE A 43 5.01 -7.44 0.75
N VAL A 44 5.45 -7.22 -0.50
CA VAL A 44 6.87 -7.02 -0.83
C VAL A 44 7.42 -5.74 -0.20
N CYS A 45 6.60 -4.70 -0.06
CA CYS A 45 7.01 -3.44 0.55
C CYS A 45 7.26 -3.54 2.07
N PHE A 46 6.80 -4.61 2.74
CA PHE A 46 6.97 -4.74 4.19
C PHE A 46 8.07 -5.72 4.59
N GLU A 47 8.63 -5.50 5.76
CA GLU A 47 9.39 -6.51 6.50
C GLU A 47 8.93 -6.56 7.96
N LEU A 48 9.00 -7.74 8.55
CA LEU A 48 8.66 -7.98 9.94
C LEU A 48 9.94 -8.18 10.73
N LEU A 49 10.25 -7.24 11.61
CA LEU A 49 11.32 -7.34 12.60
C LEU A 49 10.78 -8.10 13.81
N ASP A 50 11.28 -9.31 14.05
CA ASP A 50 10.96 -10.12 15.22
C ASP A 50 12.14 -10.15 16.19
N LEU A 51 12.11 -9.28 17.20
CA LEU A 51 13.17 -9.20 18.19
C LEU A 51 13.15 -10.37 19.18
N ASN A 52 12.02 -11.07 19.33
CA ASN A 52 11.97 -12.28 20.15
C ASN A 52 12.82 -13.41 19.57
N ARG A 53 13.00 -13.39 18.24
CA ARG A 53 13.75 -14.40 17.48
C ARG A 53 15.02 -13.85 16.86
N PHE A 54 15.29 -12.55 17.00
CA PHE A 54 16.37 -11.82 16.33
C PHE A 54 16.39 -12.06 14.81
N LYS A 55 15.23 -11.97 14.16
CA LYS A 55 15.07 -12.24 12.71
C LYS A 55 14.31 -11.15 11.99
N ILE A 56 14.62 -11.00 10.71
CA ILE A 56 13.85 -10.19 9.76
C ILE A 56 13.12 -11.15 8.81
N LEU A 57 11.79 -11.10 8.80
CA LEU A 57 10.94 -11.94 7.94
C LEU A 57 10.38 -11.09 6.79
N ARG A 58 10.54 -11.59 5.56
CA ARG A 58 10.08 -10.93 4.33
C ARG A 58 9.09 -11.79 3.54
N ASP A 59 8.71 -12.94 4.09
CA ASP A 59 7.77 -13.84 3.44
C ASP A 59 6.33 -13.35 3.63
N LYS A 60 5.52 -13.53 2.59
CA LYS A 60 4.11 -13.12 2.55
C LYS A 60 3.29 -13.68 3.71
N LEU A 61 3.56 -14.91 4.15
CA LEU A 61 2.75 -15.60 5.14
C LEU A 61 2.96 -15.02 6.54
N SER A 62 4.20 -14.72 6.91
CA SER A 62 4.55 -14.06 8.17
C SER A 62 4.00 -12.63 8.21
N ILE A 63 4.17 -11.87 7.13
CA ILE A 63 3.67 -10.49 7.04
C ILE A 63 2.13 -10.46 7.11
N ALA A 64 1.45 -11.33 6.35
CA ALA A 64 -0.01 -11.41 6.37
C ALA A 64 -0.57 -11.81 7.75
N LYS A 65 0.16 -12.62 8.53
CA LYS A 65 -0.22 -12.92 9.91
C LYS A 65 -0.06 -11.70 10.82
N ALA A 66 1.05 -10.97 10.70
CA ALA A 66 1.33 -9.79 11.49
C ALA A 66 0.32 -8.65 11.25
N MET A 67 -0.16 -8.49 10.00
CA MET A 67 -1.12 -7.44 9.63
C MET A 67 -2.56 -7.69 10.11
N LYS A 68 -2.89 -8.88 10.61
CA LYS A 68 -4.22 -9.14 11.17
C LYS A 68 -4.44 -8.34 12.46
N PRO A 69 -5.70 -8.03 12.84
CA PRO A 69 -6.00 -7.46 14.14
C PRO A 69 -5.38 -8.32 15.25
N LYS A 70 -4.58 -7.71 16.15
CA LYS A 70 -3.81 -8.41 17.19
C LYS A 70 -2.82 -9.47 16.66
N GLY A 71 -2.39 -9.35 15.40
CA GLY A 71 -1.45 -10.27 14.75
C GLY A 71 0.01 -10.08 15.16
N LEU A 72 0.38 -8.84 15.55
CA LEU A 72 1.70 -8.54 16.10
C LEU A 72 1.79 -8.99 17.56
N LYS A 73 2.86 -9.72 17.86
CA LYS A 73 3.26 -10.02 19.25
C LYS A 73 4.08 -8.86 19.82
N ALA A 74 4.27 -8.86 21.14
CA ALA A 74 5.22 -7.96 21.78
C ALA A 74 6.61 -8.09 21.11
N PHE A 75 7.28 -6.96 20.93
CA PHE A 75 8.60 -6.87 20.28
C PHE A 75 8.66 -7.37 18.83
N GLN A 76 7.50 -7.41 18.15
CA GLN A 76 7.44 -7.52 16.70
C GLN A 76 7.05 -6.16 16.10
N PHE A 77 7.74 -5.78 15.03
CA PHE A 77 7.51 -4.51 14.34
C PHE A 77 7.34 -4.76 12.86
N LEU A 78 6.25 -4.23 12.30
CA LEU A 78 6.00 -4.26 10.87
C LEU A 78 6.49 -2.94 10.26
N VAL A 79 7.48 -3.01 9.39
CA VAL A 79 8.15 -1.85 8.78
C VAL A 79 7.82 -1.78 7.30
N ASN A 80 7.34 -0.63 6.84
CA ASN A 80 7.20 -0.33 5.42
C ASN A 80 8.55 0.17 4.88
N ARG A 81 9.01 -0.39 3.76
CA ARG A 81 10.29 -0.07 3.11
C ARG A 81 10.15 0.90 1.94
N ASN A 82 8.94 1.38 1.66
CA ASN A 82 8.68 2.43 0.66
C ASN A 82 9.14 3.81 1.14
#